data_AF-A0A965MTM0-F1
#
_entry.id   AF-A0A965MTM0-F1
#
_cell.length_a   1.000
_cell.length_b   1.000
_cell.length_c   1.000
_cell.angle_alpha   90.00
_cell.angle_beta   90.00
_cell.angle_gamma   90.00
#
_symmetry.space_group_name_H-M   'P 1'
#
loop_
_entity.id
_entity.type
_entity.pdbx_description
1 polymer ?
#
loop_
_entity_poly.entity_id
_entity_poly.type
_entity_poly.pdbx_seq_one_letter_code
_entity_poly.pdbx_strand_id
1 'polypeptide(L)'
;IASAITIAETGHLVFATLHTNSAAQSIDRMIDVFPSHQQPQIRSQLSNILMAICSQRLVPTIGGGRIAAAEILVATPAVRNIIREGKTHQLEAVIQTGAEHGMQSMDKTLVNLIHAGTISYEEARNYAIDIDELDRLMRS
;
A
#
# COMPACT_ATOMS: atom_id res chain seq x y z
N ILE A 1 -16.02 -7.09 -2.06
CA ILE A 1 -14.81 -7.63 -1.38
C ILE A 1 -15.06 -9.03 -0.84
N ALA A 2 -16.15 -9.29 -0.10
CA ALA A 2 -16.44 -10.63 0.46
C ALA A 2 -16.35 -11.78 -0.57
N SER A 3 -17.03 -11.68 -1.72
CA SER A 3 -16.95 -12.71 -2.77
C SER A 3 -15.54 -12.89 -3.32
N ALA A 4 -14.73 -11.82 -3.40
CA ALA A 4 -13.35 -11.90 -3.87
C ALA A 4 -12.47 -12.71 -2.90
N ILE A 5 -12.69 -12.56 -1.58
CA ILE A 5 -11.99 -13.34 -0.55
C ILE A 5 -12.31 -14.83 -0.71
N THR A 6 -13.58 -15.19 -0.86
CA THR A 6 -14.00 -16.58 -1.07
C THR A 6 -13.41 -17.18 -2.35
N ILE A 7 -13.47 -16.45 -3.46
CA ILE A 7 -12.93 -16.93 -4.74
C ILE A 7 -11.42 -17.17 -4.64
N ALA A 8 -10.68 -16.25 -4.02
CA ALA A 8 -9.24 -16.40 -3.80
C ALA A 8 -8.90 -17.58 -2.87
N GLU A 9 -9.70 -17.82 -1.83
CA GLU A 9 -9.54 -18.96 -0.91
C GLU A 9 -9.71 -20.32 -1.62
N THR A 10 -10.51 -20.37 -2.69
CA THR A 10 -10.68 -21.57 -3.53
C THR A 10 -9.58 -21.76 -4.59
N GLY A 11 -8.52 -20.94 -4.58
CA GLY A 11 -7.34 -21.11 -5.44
C GLY A 11 -7.34 -20.30 -6.74
N HIS A 12 -8.27 -19.37 -6.92
CA HIS A 12 -8.30 -18.50 -8.10
C HIS A 12 -7.49 -17.22 -7.87
N LEU A 13 -6.83 -16.72 -8.92
CA LEU A 13 -6.25 -15.39 -8.89
C LEU A 13 -7.35 -14.34 -9.08
N VAL A 14 -7.51 -13.46 -8.08
CA VAL A 14 -8.54 -12.42 -8.09
C VAL A 14 -7.92 -11.04 -8.09
N PHE A 15 -8.37 -10.19 -9.00
CA PHE A 15 -8.09 -8.76 -8.98
C PHE A 15 -9.30 -8.01 -8.44
N ALA A 16 -9.05 -7.08 -7.52
CA ALA A 16 -10.06 -6.22 -6.95
C ALA A 16 -9.51 -4.80 -6.79
N THR A 17 -10.39 -3.80 -6.82
CA THR A 17 -10.04 -2.39 -6.64
C THR A 17 -10.72 -1.83 -5.40
N LEU A 18 -10.01 -0.96 -4.69
CA LEU A 18 -10.50 -0.21 -3.53
C LEU A 18 -10.14 1.27 -3.68
N HIS A 19 -10.91 2.14 -3.04
CA HIS A 19 -10.68 3.58 -2.99
C HIS A 19 -9.95 3.95 -1.70
N THR A 20 -8.74 3.40 -1.53
CA THR A 20 -7.88 3.58 -0.37
C THR A 20 -6.54 4.14 -0.81
N ASN A 21 -5.87 4.82 0.11
CA ASN A 21 -4.69 5.61 -0.15
C ASN A 21 -3.37 4.89 0.12
N SER A 22 -3.41 3.81 0.89
CA SER A 22 -2.24 2.98 1.22
C SER A 22 -2.62 1.51 1.36
N ALA A 23 -1.61 0.65 1.40
CA ALA A 23 -1.76 -0.78 1.56
C ALA A 23 -2.30 -1.13 2.95
N ALA A 24 -1.84 -0.43 3.99
CA ALA A 24 -2.37 -0.57 5.35
C ALA A 24 -3.87 -0.23 5.41
N GLN A 25 -4.26 0.94 4.87
CA GLN A 25 -5.66 1.35 4.83
C GLN A 25 -6.52 0.39 3.99
N SER A 26 -5.97 -0.15 2.91
CA SER A 26 -6.64 -1.15 2.08
C SER A 26 -6.98 -2.41 2.88
N ILE A 27 -6.04 -2.89 3.70
CA ILE A 27 -6.24 -4.06 4.57
C ILE A 27 -7.29 -3.77 5.64
N ASP A 28 -7.18 -2.65 6.34
CA ASP A 28 -8.15 -2.25 7.36
C ASP A 28 -9.56 -2.14 6.74
N ARG A 29 -9.67 -1.48 5.57
CA ARG A 29 -10.95 -1.35 4.86
C ARG A 29 -11.52 -2.70 4.41
N MET A 30 -10.68 -3.65 3.99
CA MET A 30 -11.13 -5.00 3.64
C MET A 30 -11.69 -5.76 4.84
N ILE A 31 -11.20 -5.49 6.05
CA ILE A 31 -11.65 -6.14 7.29
C ILE A 31 -12.89 -5.43 7.86
N ASP A 32 -12.89 -4.09 7.87
CA ASP A 32 -13.92 -3.27 8.55
C ASP A 32 -15.30 -3.31 7.88
N VAL A 33 -15.40 -3.81 6.66
CA VAL A 33 -16.71 -4.04 6.00
C VAL A 33 -17.48 -5.22 6.62
N PHE A 34 -16.83 -6.04 7.44
CA PHE A 34 -17.45 -7.18 8.11
C PHE A 34 -17.82 -6.84 9.57
N PRO A 35 -18.87 -7.48 10.11
CA PRO A 35 -19.22 -7.36 11.53
C PRO A 35 -18.05 -7.70 12.45
N SER A 36 -17.92 -7.00 13.58
CA SER A 36 -16.76 -7.11 14.49
C SER A 36 -16.45 -8.54 14.95
N HIS A 37 -17.46 -9.40 15.11
CA HIS A 37 -17.27 -10.80 15.49
C HIS A 37 -16.63 -11.67 14.38
N GLN A 38 -16.74 -11.26 13.11
CA GLN A 38 -16.15 -11.97 11.96
C GLN A 38 -14.75 -11.43 11.60
N GLN A 39 -14.43 -10.19 12.00
CA GLN A 39 -13.17 -9.55 11.63
C GLN A 39 -11.91 -10.37 11.97
N PRO A 40 -11.80 -11.07 13.12
CA PRO A 40 -10.64 -11.92 13.40
C PRO A 40 -10.47 -13.06 12.37
N GLN A 41 -11.58 -13.68 11.95
CA GLN A 41 -11.57 -14.74 10.94
C GLN A 41 -11.18 -14.17 9.57
N ILE A 42 -11.81 -13.07 9.15
CA ILE A 42 -11.53 -12.41 7.86
C ILE A 42 -10.06 -11.99 7.78
N ARG A 43 -9.51 -11.47 8.88
CA ARG A 43 -8.11 -11.09 8.99
C ARG A 43 -7.17 -12.27 8.80
N SER A 44 -7.47 -13.41 9.44
CA SER A 44 -6.72 -14.65 9.25
C SER A 44 -6.78 -15.13 7.80
N GLN A 45 -7.98 -15.15 7.19
CA GLN A 45 -8.16 -15.54 5.80
C GLN A 45 -7.38 -14.63 4.85
N LEU A 46 -7.53 -13.30 5.00
CA LEU A 46 -6.84 -12.30 4.21
C LEU A 46 -5.32 -12.46 4.30
N SER A 47 -4.78 -12.76 5.49
CA SER A 47 -3.35 -13.03 5.68
C SER A 47 -2.85 -14.23 4.88
N ASN A 48 -3.71 -15.17 4.50
CA ASN A 48 -3.34 -16.35 3.74
C ASN A 48 -3.53 -16.16 2.23
N ILE A 49 -4.55 -15.40 1.80
CA ILE A 49 -4.88 -15.25 0.38
C ILE A 49 -4.28 -13.99 -0.28
N LEU A 50 -3.92 -12.97 0.50
CA LEU A 50 -3.36 -11.73 -0.06
C LEU A 50 -2.04 -12.03 -0.76
N MET A 51 -1.85 -11.47 -1.95
CA MET A 51 -0.62 -11.60 -2.74
C MET A 51 0.17 -10.29 -2.80
N ALA A 52 -0.49 -9.20 -3.19
CA ALA A 52 0.09 -7.88 -3.23
C ALA A 52 -1.01 -6.81 -3.15
N ILE A 53 -0.61 -5.58 -2.80
CA ILE A 53 -1.44 -4.38 -2.90
C ILE A 53 -0.64 -3.33 -3.66
N CYS A 54 -1.29 -2.67 -4.62
CA CYS A 54 -0.74 -1.53 -5.34
C CYS A 54 -1.65 -0.33 -5.10
N SER A 55 -1.16 0.65 -4.34
CA SER A 55 -1.87 1.91 -4.06
C SER A 55 -1.33 2.98 -5.02
N GLN A 56 -2.18 3.57 -5.85
CA GLN A 56 -1.73 4.48 -6.93
C GLN A 56 -2.29 5.89 -6.74
N ARG A 57 -1.45 6.88 -7.07
CA ARG A 57 -1.80 8.30 -7.09
C ARG A 57 -1.31 8.90 -8.40
N LEU A 58 -2.17 9.65 -9.10
CA LEU A 58 -1.76 10.40 -10.27
C LEU A 58 -1.28 11.79 -9.82
N VAL A 59 0.01 12.07 -9.97
CA VAL A 59 0.62 13.33 -9.54
C VAL A 59 0.81 14.25 -10.75
N PRO A 60 0.46 15.54 -10.68
CA PRO A 60 0.74 16.51 -11.74
C PRO A 60 2.24 16.57 -12.06
N THR A 61 2.59 16.57 -13.34
CA THR A 61 3.98 16.68 -13.80
C THR A 61 4.37 18.10 -14.15
N ILE A 62 5.66 18.41 -14.01
CA ILE A 62 6.23 19.68 -14.50
C ILE A 62 6.08 19.70 -16.03
N GLY A 63 5.55 20.79 -16.58
CA GLY A 63 5.27 20.91 -18.02
C GLY A 63 3.92 20.35 -18.47
N GLY A 64 3.09 19.85 -17.55
CA GLY A 64 1.72 19.39 -17.83
C GLY A 64 1.62 17.87 -17.99
N GLY A 65 0.40 17.34 -17.82
CA GLY A 65 0.15 15.90 -17.71
C GLY A 65 0.15 15.39 -16.26
N ARG A 66 0.12 14.06 -16.12
CA ARG A 66 0.18 13.38 -14.82
C ARG A 66 1.01 12.11 -14.93
N ILE A 67 1.66 11.72 -13.84
CA ILE A 67 2.40 10.47 -13.70
C ILE A 67 1.84 9.65 -12.54
N ALA A 68 1.87 8.32 -12.66
CA ALA A 68 1.49 7.43 -11.57
C ALA A 68 2.64 7.28 -10.57
N ALA A 69 2.43 7.73 -9.34
CA ALA A 69 3.19 7.32 -8.17
C ALA A 69 2.48 6.11 -7.53
N ALA A 70 3.24 5.09 -7.15
CA ALA A 70 2.68 3.84 -6.65
C ALA A 70 3.40 3.36 -5.40
N GLU A 71 2.62 2.97 -4.41
CA GLU A 71 3.07 2.14 -3.29
C GLU A 71 2.78 0.68 -3.61
N ILE A 72 3.73 -0.20 -3.30
CA ILE A 72 3.65 -1.65 -3.53
C ILE A 72 3.95 -2.38 -2.22
N LEU A 73 2.96 -3.14 -1.74
CA LEU A 73 3.12 -4.12 -0.67
C LEU A 73 3.07 -5.52 -1.27
N VAL A 74 4.01 -6.38 -0.89
CA VAL A 74 4.01 -7.81 -1.24
C VAL A 74 3.76 -8.65 0.02
N ALA A 75 2.91 -9.68 -0.06
CA ALA A 75 2.51 -10.49 1.08
C ALA A 75 3.58 -11.53 1.50
N THR A 76 4.69 -11.05 2.05
CA THR A 76 5.75 -11.89 2.66
C THR A 76 5.28 -12.53 3.98
N PRO A 77 5.97 -13.55 4.50
CA PRO A 77 5.62 -14.15 5.80
C PRO A 77 5.49 -13.12 6.95
N ALA A 78 6.34 -12.10 6.97
CA ALA A 78 6.28 -11.01 7.95
C ALA A 78 5.00 -10.17 7.81
N VAL A 79 4.67 -9.75 6.58
CA VAL A 79 3.43 -9.01 6.29
C VAL A 79 2.20 -9.81 6.69
N ARG A 80 2.18 -11.11 6.36
CA ARG A 80 1.07 -12.01 6.73
C ARG A 80 0.91 -12.11 8.25
N ASN A 81 2.01 -12.17 8.99
CA ASN A 81 1.94 -12.18 10.45
C ASN A 81 1.40 -10.86 11.01
N ILE A 82 1.87 -9.72 10.50
CA ILE A 82 1.38 -8.39 10.89
C ILE A 82 -0.13 -8.26 10.65
N ILE A 83 -0.62 -8.74 9.50
CA ILE A 83 -2.06 -8.75 9.19
C ILE A 83 -2.79 -9.61 10.23
N ARG A 84 -2.33 -10.84 10.49
CA ARG A 84 -2.96 -11.76 11.44
C ARG A 84 -3.06 -11.18 12.86
N GLU A 85 -2.01 -10.49 13.30
CA GLU A 85 -1.95 -9.83 14.61
C GLU A 85 -2.74 -8.51 14.66
N GLY A 86 -3.20 -7.98 13.52
CA GLY A 86 -3.92 -6.71 13.48
C GLY A 86 -3.05 -5.47 13.63
N LYS A 87 -1.75 -5.58 13.35
CA LYS A 87 -0.79 -4.50 13.56
C LYS A 87 -0.53 -3.75 12.25
N THR A 88 -1.58 -3.44 11.49
CA THR A 88 -1.48 -2.87 10.14
C THR A 88 -0.69 -1.55 10.06
N HIS A 89 -0.65 -0.78 11.15
CA HIS A 89 0.23 0.38 11.30
C HIS A 89 1.74 0.07 11.15
N GLN A 90 2.17 -1.18 11.34
CA GLN A 90 3.58 -1.59 11.16
C GLN A 90 3.94 -1.87 9.70
N LEU A 91 2.96 -1.97 8.80
CA LEU A 91 3.19 -2.34 7.40
C LEU A 91 4.01 -1.29 6.65
N GLU A 92 3.90 -0.02 7.02
CA GLU A 92 4.65 1.07 6.40
C GLU A 92 6.16 0.88 6.55
N ALA A 93 6.64 0.61 7.76
CA ALA A 93 8.05 0.31 8.01
C ALA A 93 8.54 -0.93 7.26
N VAL A 94 7.67 -1.95 7.11
CA VAL A 94 7.98 -3.15 6.33
C VAL A 94 8.09 -2.84 4.84
N ILE A 95 7.22 -1.98 4.29
CA ILE A 95 7.30 -1.55 2.89
C ILE A 95 8.59 -0.76 2.65
N GLN A 96 8.94 0.17 3.55
CA GLN A 96 10.16 0.99 3.45
C GLN A 96 11.44 0.14 3.39
N THR A 97 11.47 -0.98 4.12
CA THR A 97 12.64 -1.87 4.20
C THR A 97 12.56 -3.07 3.25
N GLY A 98 11.40 -3.35 2.64
CA GLY A 98 11.12 -4.53 1.82
C GLY A 98 11.49 -4.43 0.34
N ALA A 99 12.41 -3.53 -0.03
CA ALA A 99 12.80 -3.32 -1.44
C ALA A 99 13.32 -4.60 -2.12
N GLU A 100 14.00 -5.49 -1.39
CA GLU A 100 14.46 -6.79 -1.91
C GLU A 100 13.32 -7.73 -2.32
N HIS A 101 12.12 -7.52 -1.77
CA HIS A 101 10.91 -8.26 -2.11
C HIS A 101 10.05 -7.54 -3.16
N GLY A 102 10.58 -6.48 -3.78
CA GLY A 102 9.85 -5.66 -4.75
C GLY A 102 8.85 -4.69 -4.12
N MET A 103 8.95 -4.43 -2.81
CA MET A 103 8.13 -3.40 -2.17
C MET A 103 8.66 -2.00 -2.47
N GLN A 104 7.75 -1.04 -2.45
CA GLN A 104 8.05 0.35 -2.75
C GLN A 104 7.09 1.24 -1.95
N SER A 105 7.62 2.15 -1.13
CA SER A 105 6.78 3.11 -0.42
C SER A 105 6.33 4.24 -1.35
N MET A 106 5.19 4.85 -1.06
CA MET A 106 4.72 6.02 -1.81
C MET A 106 5.75 7.16 -1.75
N ASP A 107 6.27 7.46 -0.55
CA ASP A 107 7.16 8.60 -0.34
C ASP A 107 8.50 8.41 -1.08
N LYS A 108 9.06 7.21 -1.09
CA LYS A 108 10.26 6.91 -1.88
C LYS A 108 9.99 7.04 -3.38
N THR A 109 8.79 6.68 -3.85
CA THR A 109 8.39 6.89 -5.25
C THR A 109 8.36 8.36 -5.60
N LEU A 110 7.76 9.18 -4.74
CA LEU A 110 7.67 10.62 -4.94
C LEU A 110 9.06 11.27 -4.95
N VAL A 111 9.93 10.90 -4.01
CA VAL A 111 11.34 11.37 -3.97
C VAL A 111 12.07 11.03 -5.27
N ASN A 112 11.94 9.81 -5.77
CA ASN A 112 12.54 9.43 -7.05
C ASN A 112 12.02 10.28 -8.21
N LEU A 113 10.71 10.58 -8.24
CA LEU A 113 10.10 11.44 -9.26
C LEU A 113 10.55 12.90 -9.16
N ILE A 114 10.80 13.41 -7.95
CA ILE A 114 11.40 14.74 -7.73
C ILE A 114 12.83 14.75 -8.26
N HIS A 115 13.66 13.78 -7.90
CA HIS A 115 15.05 13.70 -8.36
C HIS A 115 15.17 13.54 -9.88
N ALA A 116 14.20 12.87 -10.50
CA ALA A 116 14.08 12.78 -11.96
C ALA A 116 13.59 14.08 -12.62
N GLY A 117 13.29 15.14 -11.86
CA GLY A 117 12.76 16.41 -12.36
C GLY A 117 11.36 16.30 -12.98
N THR A 118 10.61 15.24 -12.62
CA THR A 118 9.30 14.95 -13.23
C THR A 118 8.15 15.63 -12.50
N ILE A 119 8.24 15.75 -11.17
CA ILE A 119 7.28 16.45 -10.31
C ILE A 119 8.00 17.46 -9.42
N SER A 120 7.30 18.47 -8.93
CA SER A 120 7.86 19.40 -7.93
C SER A 120 7.77 18.82 -6.52
N TYR A 121 8.64 19.29 -5.62
CA TYR A 121 8.56 18.94 -4.21
C TYR A 121 7.23 19.40 -3.57
N GLU A 122 6.73 20.58 -3.95
CA GLU A 122 5.43 21.08 -3.48
C GLU A 122 4.28 20.13 -3.87
N GLU A 123 4.26 19.64 -5.11
CA GLU A 123 3.26 18.67 -5.53
C GLU A 123 3.43 17.36 -4.78
N ALA A 124 4.65 16.83 -4.67
CA ALA A 124 4.89 15.59 -3.95
C ALA A 124 4.34 15.60 -2.51
N ARG A 125 4.47 16.70 -1.77
CA ARG A 125 3.93 16.83 -0.40
C ARG A 125 2.42 16.63 -0.33
N ASN A 126 1.67 17.05 -1.35
CA ASN A 126 0.22 16.87 -1.40
C ASN A 126 -0.19 15.39 -1.58
N TYR A 127 0.74 14.55 -2.06
CA TYR A 127 0.52 13.14 -2.33
C TYR A 127 1.41 12.22 -1.49
N ALA A 128 2.11 12.72 -0.48
CA ALA A 128 2.87 11.90 0.47
C ALA A 128 1.93 11.10 1.38
N ILE A 129 2.42 10.00 1.93
CA ILE A 129 1.77 9.28 3.04
C ILE A 129 2.26 9.87 4.35
N ASP A 130 3.59 9.97 4.50
CA ASP A 130 4.24 10.62 5.63
C ASP A 130 5.16 11.75 5.11
N ILE A 131 4.81 13.00 5.47
CA ILE A 131 5.57 14.19 5.06
C ILE A 131 6.95 14.22 5.73
N ASP A 132 7.06 13.75 6.97
CA ASP A 132 8.33 13.75 7.69
C ASP A 132 9.30 12.73 7.07
N GLU A 133 8.77 11.59 6.63
CA GLU A 133 9.54 10.58 5.88
C GLU A 133 9.96 11.10 4.50
N LEU A 134 9.06 11.75 3.76
CA LEU A 134 9.39 12.42 2.50
C LEU A 134 10.56 13.39 2.68
N ASP A 135 10.49 14.24 3.71
CA ASP A 135 11.52 15.24 4.01
C ASP A 135 12.85 14.60 4.43
N ARG A 136 12.79 13.48 5.16
CA ARG A 136 13.97 12.71 5.54
C ARG A 136 14.66 12.11 4.31
N LEU A 137 13.90 11.48 3.42
CA LEU A 137 14.38 10.86 2.19
C LEU A 137 14.94 11.89 1.19
N MET A 138 14.39 13.11 1.15
CA MET A 138 14.93 14.20 0.32
C MET A 138 16.32 14.69 0.77
N ARG A 139 16.71 14.44 2.02
CA ARG A 139 18.01 14.86 2.59
C ARG A 139 19.10 13.79 2.46
N SER A 140 18.73 12.53 2.17
CA SER A 140 19.65 11.41 2.02
C SER A 140 20.19 11.30 0.61
#